data_AF-A0A2G5B371-F1
#
_entry.id   AF-A0A2G5B371-F1
#
_cell.length_a   1.000
_cell.length_b   1.000
_cell.length_c   1.000
_cell.angle_alpha   90.00
_cell.angle_beta   90.00
_cell.angle_gamma   90.00
#
_symmetry.space_group_name_H-M   'P 1'
#
loop_
_entity.id
_entity.type
_entity.pdbx_description
1 polymer ?
#
loop_
_entity_poly.entity_id
_entity_poly.type
_entity_poly.pdbx_seq_one_letter_code
_entity_poly.pdbx_strand_id
1 'polypeptide(L)'
;FSLSQNGRAVASVWLPRRAYQLGDMVVGKICLHPEAATIYHVSIWLESAEKVSDKLASYDPDRTEELTRKIYAEHHELCRGLSTLGFSLALPQTAAASFKS
;
A
#
# COMPACT_ATOMS: atom_id res chain seq x y z
N PHE A 1 -0.76 -9.31 4.81
CA PHE A 1 -2.08 -8.81 4.34
C PHE A 1 -2.53 -9.67 3.17
N SER A 2 -3.81 -10.03 3.04
CA SER A 2 -4.32 -10.81 1.90
C SER A 2 -5.18 -9.94 0.99
N LEU A 3 -4.96 -10.05 -0.31
CA LEU A 3 -5.80 -9.49 -1.36
C LEU A 3 -6.76 -10.57 -1.81
N SER A 4 -8.06 -10.29 -1.75
CA SER A 4 -9.10 -11.26 -2.05
C SER A 4 -10.04 -10.75 -3.13
N GLN A 5 -10.47 -11.66 -4.01
CA GLN A 5 -11.48 -11.42 -5.03
C GLN A 5 -12.57 -12.49 -4.88
N ASN A 6 -13.84 -12.09 -4.80
CA ASN A 6 -14.97 -13.00 -4.63
C ASN A 6 -14.80 -13.99 -3.44
N GLY A 7 -14.24 -13.51 -2.33
CA GLY A 7 -13.99 -14.33 -1.13
C GLY A 7 -12.78 -15.27 -1.21
N ARG A 8 -12.05 -15.32 -2.33
CA ARG A 8 -10.82 -16.11 -2.49
C ARG A 8 -9.59 -15.21 -2.40
N ALA A 9 -8.59 -15.62 -1.64
CA ALA A 9 -7.30 -14.94 -1.63
C ALA A 9 -6.60 -15.14 -2.98
N VAL A 10 -6.34 -14.04 -3.69
CA VAL A 10 -5.66 -14.04 -5.00
C VAL A 10 -4.19 -13.62 -4.87
N ALA A 11 -3.85 -12.89 -3.81
CA ALA A 11 -2.46 -12.61 -3.46
C ALA A 11 -2.29 -12.34 -1.97
N SER A 12 -1.05 -12.41 -1.48
CA SER A 12 -0.68 -12.10 -0.11
C SER A 12 0.57 -11.23 -0.09
N VAL A 13 0.52 -10.13 0.66
CA VAL A 13 1.66 -9.23 0.88
C VAL A 13 2.37 -9.61 2.17
N TRP A 14 3.67 -9.81 2.07
CA TRP A 14 4.57 -10.00 3.20
C TRP A 14 5.55 -8.83 3.32
N LEU A 15 5.66 -8.31 4.53
CA LEU A 15 6.60 -7.26 4.92
C LEU A 15 7.43 -7.79 6.09
N PRO A 16 8.76 -7.59 6.09
CA PRO A 16 9.64 -8.03 7.18
C PRO A 16 9.41 -7.23 8.47
N ARG A 17 8.98 -5.97 8.34
CA ARG A 17 8.68 -5.07 9.47
C ARG A 17 7.46 -4.20 9.16
N ARG A 18 6.84 -3.68 10.22
CA ARG A 18 5.64 -2.83 10.16
C ARG A 18 5.89 -1.37 10.57
N ALA A 19 7.07 -1.09 11.12
CA ALA A 19 7.50 0.25 11.48
C ALA A 19 8.77 0.59 10.67
N TYR A 20 8.78 1.79 10.12
CA TYR A 20 9.86 2.31 9.27
C TYR A 20 10.20 3.72 9.75
N GLN A 21 11.47 4.07 9.70
CA GLN A 21 11.96 5.42 9.90
C GLN A 21 11.88 6.21 8.60
N LEU A 22 11.88 7.53 8.68
CA LEU A 22 12.04 8.37 7.50
C LEU A 22 13.38 8.06 6.81
N GLY A 23 13.37 7.96 5.48
CA GLY A 23 14.54 7.53 4.70
C GLY A 23 14.72 6.01 4.61
N ASP A 24 13.91 5.20 5.29
CA ASP A 24 13.94 3.75 5.11
C ASP A 24 13.47 3.33 3.71
N MET A 25 13.85 2.11 3.34
CA MET A 25 13.27 1.39 2.22
C MET A 25 12.24 0.38 2.73
N VAL A 26 11.03 0.43 2.17
CA VAL A 26 9.98 -0.56 2.39
C VAL A 26 10.17 -1.67 1.36
N VAL A 27 10.75 -2.78 1.80
CA VAL A 27 10.96 -3.97 0.96
C VAL A 27 9.97 -5.04 1.36
N GLY A 28 9.37 -5.68 0.37
CA GLY A 28 8.41 -6.75 0.61
C GLY A 28 8.36 -7.76 -0.53
N LYS A 29 7.50 -8.75 -0.34
CA LYS A 29 7.14 -9.70 -1.41
C LYS A 29 5.64 -9.88 -1.48
N ILE A 30 5.16 -10.14 -2.68
CA ILE A 30 3.78 -10.51 -2.97
C ILE A 30 3.82 -11.97 -3.40
N CYS A 31 3.12 -12.82 -2.66
CA CYS A 31 2.82 -14.19 -3.10
C CYS A 31 1.53 -14.14 -3.91
N LEU A 32 1.59 -14.53 -5.17
CA LEU A 32 0.44 -14.59 -6.07
C LEU A 32 -0.14 -16.02 -6.03
N HIS A 33 -1.47 -16.12 -6.09
CA HIS A 33 -2.21 -17.39 -6.08
C HIS A 33 -2.84 -17.61 -7.47
N PRO A 34 -2.04 -18.00 -8.48
CA PRO A 34 -2.50 -18.13 -9.86
C PRO A 34 -3.61 -19.18 -10.04
N GLU A 35 -3.74 -20.12 -9.11
CA GLU A 35 -4.84 -21.09 -9.02
C GLU A 35 -6.18 -20.45 -8.64
N ALA A 36 -6.16 -19.31 -7.94
CA ALA A 36 -7.36 -18.59 -7.53
C ALA A 36 -7.81 -17.58 -8.61
N ALA A 37 -6.87 -16.88 -9.24
CA ALA A 37 -7.12 -15.96 -10.35
C ALA A 37 -5.85 -15.70 -11.17
N THR A 38 -6.00 -15.45 -12.47
CA THR A 38 -4.87 -15.01 -13.30
C THR A 38 -4.57 -13.53 -13.05
N ILE A 39 -3.35 -13.22 -12.59
CA ILE A 39 -2.88 -11.86 -12.31
C ILE A 39 -1.86 -11.48 -13.36
N TYR A 40 -2.07 -10.33 -14.02
CA TYR A 40 -1.21 -9.85 -15.12
C TYR A 40 -0.30 -8.72 -14.70
N HIS A 41 -0.75 -7.89 -13.77
CA HIS A 41 -0.09 -6.67 -13.38
C HIS A 41 -0.33 -6.40 -11.90
N VAL A 42 0.70 -5.88 -11.24
CA VAL A 42 0.62 -5.43 -9.86
C VAL A 42 1.07 -3.97 -9.82
N SER A 43 0.30 -3.16 -9.12
CA SER A 43 0.66 -1.80 -8.73
C SER A 43 0.68 -1.70 -7.22
N ILE A 44 1.70 -1.05 -6.68
CA ILE A 44 1.90 -0.85 -5.25
C ILE A 44 2.21 0.62 -5.03
N TRP A 45 1.53 1.23 -4.07
CA TRP A 45 1.77 2.61 -3.68
C TRP A 45 2.14 2.69 -2.21
N LEU A 46 3.11 3.55 -1.90
CA LEU A 46 3.39 4.01 -0.56
C LEU A 46 2.75 5.38 -0.40
N GLU A 47 1.69 5.46 0.39
CA GLU A 47 0.90 6.68 0.55
C GLU A 47 0.55 6.97 2.01
N SER A 48 0.15 8.22 2.26
CA SER A 48 -0.46 8.66 3.51
C SER A 48 -1.72 9.45 3.22
N ALA A 49 -2.67 9.45 4.15
CA ALA A 49 -3.79 10.36 4.18
C ALA A 49 -4.01 10.86 5.62
N GLU A 50 -4.70 12.00 5.74
CA GLU A 50 -5.00 12.60 7.04
C GLU A 50 -6.37 12.12 7.53
N LYS A 51 -6.44 11.71 8.80
CA LYS A 51 -7.71 11.41 9.45
C LYS A 51 -8.16 12.62 10.27
N VAL A 52 -9.10 13.39 9.72
CA VAL A 52 -9.67 14.56 10.39
C VAL A 52 -10.89 14.14 11.23
N SER A 53 -11.03 14.69 12.43
CA SER A 53 -12.21 14.44 13.26
C SER A 53 -13.48 15.00 12.62
N ASP A 54 -14.59 14.27 12.72
CA ASP A 54 -15.91 14.68 12.23
C ASP A 54 -16.39 16.05 12.74
N LYS A 55 -15.87 16.50 13.89
CA LYS A 55 -16.19 17.83 14.44
C LYS A 55 -15.55 18.98 13.66
N LEU A 56 -14.52 18.69 12.88
CA LEU A 56 -13.70 19.66 12.15
C LEU A 56 -13.74 19.41 10.63
N ALA A 57 -14.08 18.19 10.21
CA ALA A 57 -14.17 17.83 8.80
C ALA A 57 -15.37 18.52 8.15
N SER A 58 -15.11 19.17 7.00
CA SER A 58 -16.17 19.74 6.14
C SER A 58 -16.68 18.73 5.11
N TYR A 59 -15.98 17.61 4.95
CA TYR A 59 -16.29 16.51 4.04
C TYR A 59 -16.42 15.21 4.82
N ASP A 60 -17.07 14.21 4.22
CA ASP A 60 -17.08 12.86 4.76
C ASP A 60 -15.64 12.26 4.83
N PRO A 61 -15.43 11.19 5.60
CA PRO A 61 -14.12 10.57 5.76
C PRO A 61 -13.48 10.11 4.45
N ASP A 62 -14.25 9.53 3.54
CA ASP A 62 -13.74 8.99 2.27
C ASP A 62 -13.24 10.14 1.38
N ARG A 63 -14.01 11.23 1.31
CA ARG A 63 -13.61 12.42 0.56
C ARG A 63 -12.43 13.16 1.21
N THR A 64 -12.34 13.17 2.53
CA THR A 64 -11.20 13.74 3.26
C THR A 64 -9.92 12.93 3.01
N GLU A 65 -10.02 11.60 3.03
CA GLU A 65 -8.90 10.72 2.69
C GLU A 65 -8.41 10.98 1.27
N GLU A 66 -9.32 11.06 0.30
CA GLU A 66 -8.99 11.35 -1.10
C GLU A 66 -8.27 12.71 -1.27
N LEU A 67 -8.78 13.76 -0.63
CA LEU A 67 -8.22 15.12 -0.73
C LEU A 67 -6.86 15.28 -0.04
N THR A 68 -6.58 14.45 0.97
CA THR A 68 -5.35 14.54 1.78
C THR A 68 -4.32 13.48 1.40
N ARG A 69 -4.68 12.55 0.50
CA ARG A 69 -3.79 11.49 0.04
C ARG A 69 -2.55 12.04 -0.65
N LYS A 70 -1.40 11.54 -0.24
CA LYS A 70 -0.09 11.80 -0.86
C LYS A 70 0.59 10.50 -1.16
N ILE A 71 0.99 10.31 -2.42
CA ILE A 71 1.79 9.18 -2.88
C ILE A 71 3.28 9.58 -2.81
N TYR A 72 4.09 8.75 -2.17
CA TYR A 72 5.52 8.98 -1.98
C TYR A 72 6.39 8.13 -2.91
N ALA A 73 5.93 6.92 -3.21
CA ALA A 73 6.62 5.99 -4.10
C ALA A 73 5.60 5.01 -4.70
N GLU A 74 5.94 4.48 -5.87
CA GLU A 74 5.13 3.50 -6.57
C GLU A 74 6.00 2.40 -7.20
N HIS A 75 5.43 1.21 -7.34
CA HIS A 75 6.03 0.06 -8.02
C HIS A 75 4.98 -0.56 -8.93
N HIS A 76 5.34 -0.73 -10.20
CA HIS A 76 4.46 -1.31 -11.22
C HIS A 76 5.20 -2.41 -11.96
N GLU A 77 4.59 -3.59 -12.06
CA GLU A 77 5.25 -4.72 -12.68
C GLU A 77 4.24 -5.71 -13.28
N LEU A 78 4.57 -6.19 -14.48
CA LEU A 78 3.86 -7.29 -15.12
C LEU A 78 4.28 -8.60 -14.46
N CYS A 79 3.31 -9.40 -14.00
CA CYS A 79 3.57 -10.57 -13.17
C CYS A 79 2.86 -11.84 -13.68
N ARG A 80 2.51 -11.89 -14.97
CA ARG A 80 1.84 -13.05 -15.55
C ARG A 80 2.71 -14.30 -15.40
N GLY A 81 2.15 -15.32 -14.74
CA GLY A 81 2.84 -16.60 -14.52
C GLY A 81 3.83 -16.61 -13.36
N LEU A 82 3.96 -15.51 -12.62
CA LEU A 82 4.74 -15.47 -11.39
C LEU A 82 3.89 -15.98 -10.21
N SER A 83 4.54 -16.72 -9.30
CA SER A 83 3.98 -17.08 -8.00
C SER A 83 4.47 -16.15 -6.88
N THR A 84 5.55 -15.41 -7.12
CA THR A 84 6.10 -14.45 -6.17
C THR A 84 6.72 -13.26 -6.89
N LEU A 85 6.54 -12.07 -6.32
CA LEU A 85 7.06 -10.81 -6.80
C LEU A 85 7.75 -10.05 -5.66
N GLY A 86 8.98 -9.59 -5.84
CA GLY A 86 9.63 -8.68 -4.89
C GLY A 86 9.29 -7.24 -5.23
N PHE A 87 9.25 -6.36 -4.23
CA PHE A 87 9.12 -4.92 -4.46
C PHE A 87 9.92 -4.12 -3.44
N SER A 88 10.20 -2.87 -3.81
CA SER A 88 10.90 -1.92 -2.97
C SER A 88 10.39 -0.50 -3.18
N LEU A 89 10.04 0.19 -2.10
CA LEU A 89 9.52 1.55 -2.12
C LEU A 89 10.37 2.42 -1.20
N ALA A 90 10.95 3.50 -1.74
CA ALA A 90 11.74 4.44 -0.96
C ALA A 90 10.82 5.36 -0.14
N LEU A 91 11.04 5.44 1.17
CA LEU A 91 10.30 6.32 2.07
C LEU A 91 11.06 7.66 2.18
N PRO A 92 10.50 8.78 1.70
CA PRO A 92 11.24 10.03 1.64
C PRO A 92 11.55 10.56 3.03
N GLN A 93 12.73 11.17 3.19
CA GLN A 93 13.14 11.81 4.45
C GLN A 93 12.25 13.00 4.83
N THR A 94 11.55 13.58 3.84
CA THR A 94 10.65 14.72 4.00
C THR A 94 9.20 14.31 4.22
N ALA A 95 8.88 13.01 4.31
CA ALA A 95 7.55 12.60 4.73
C ALA A 95 7.29 13.11 6.15
N ALA A 96 6.09 13.65 6.40
CA ALA A 96 5.75 14.15 7.71
C ALA A 96 5.73 12.98 8.70
N ALA A 97 6.61 13.00 9.69
CA ALA A 97 6.51 12.12 10.85
C ALA A 97 5.20 12.46 11.59
N SER A 98 4.36 11.45 11.80
CA SER A 98 2.97 11.61 12.20
C SER A 98 2.72 12.60 13.34
N PHE A 99 1.67 13.42 13.18
CA PHE A 99 1.07 14.16 14.28
C PHE A 99 0.37 13.17 15.21
N LYS A 100 0.75 13.14 16.50
CA LYS A 100 0.02 12.39 17.52
C LYS A 100 -1.09 13.27 18.09
N SER A 101 -2.33 12.81 17.98
CA SER A 101 -3.45 13.25 18.83
C SER A 101 -3.41 12.53 20.17
#